data_AF-A0A1M7TIA9-F1
#
_entry.id   AF-A0A1M7TIA9-F1
#
_cell.length_a   1.000
_cell.length_b   1.000
_cell.length_c   1.000
_cell.angle_alpha   90.00
_cell.angle_beta   90.00
_cell.angle_gamma   90.00
#
_symmetry.space_group_name_H-M   'P 1'
#
loop_
_entity.id
_entity.type
_entity.pdbx_description
1 polymer ?
#
loop_
_entity_poly.entity_id
_entity_poly.type
_entity_poly.pdbx_seq_one_letter_code
_entity_poly.pdbx_strand_id
1 'polypeptide(L)'
;MIVIDGCQSNICIENFSNLEEILVKVMEDEALSKRIVTDVIVNDEAFSEIYPHQAEDFETNEIKRIELKTVSQLDFAGDVTTELFKIISILQSGSIKIAQDLRAAKNDEALLMIQDLFTVTSNFLNMIAVLREQFQTAHIESFSTFTNKFTSVLEELIEAIENEDWILLSDLLEYEFNPVCVGWNQILEDLSKEIEKARG
;
A
#
# COMPACT_ATOMS: atom_id res chain seq x y z
N MET A 1 -28.86 -14.07 -3.26
CA MET A 1 -28.48 -14.21 -1.83
C MET A 1 -27.18 -13.47 -1.57
N ILE A 2 -27.07 -12.73 -0.47
CA ILE A 2 -25.84 -12.03 -0.07
C ILE A 2 -25.28 -12.68 1.19
N VAL A 3 -23.98 -12.96 1.18
CA VAL A 3 -23.24 -13.62 2.25
C VAL A 3 -22.02 -12.77 2.62
N ILE A 4 -21.77 -12.58 3.91
CA ILE A 4 -20.61 -11.85 4.44
C ILE A 4 -19.90 -12.80 5.39
N ASP A 5 -18.65 -13.16 5.09
CA ASP A 5 -17.84 -14.11 5.88
C ASP A 5 -18.57 -15.42 6.23
N GLY A 6 -19.36 -15.94 5.29
CA GLY A 6 -20.16 -17.16 5.49
C GLY A 6 -21.52 -16.95 6.19
N CYS A 7 -21.80 -15.75 6.72
CA CYS A 7 -23.07 -15.39 7.33
C CYS A 7 -24.02 -14.77 6.30
N GLN A 8 -25.26 -15.26 6.23
CA GLN A 8 -26.26 -14.72 5.31
C GLN A 8 -26.77 -13.35 5.80
N SER A 9 -26.76 -12.36 4.90
CA SER A 9 -27.33 -11.04 5.15
C SER A 9 -28.85 -11.01 4.89
N ASN A 10 -29.54 -10.08 5.55
CA ASN A 10 -30.96 -9.80 5.34
C ASN A 10 -31.23 -8.94 4.08
N ILE A 11 -30.18 -8.49 3.38
CA ILE A 11 -30.30 -7.67 2.18
C ILE A 11 -30.77 -8.54 0.99
N CYS A 12 -31.86 -8.11 0.34
CA CYS A 12 -32.44 -8.79 -0.82
C CYS A 12 -31.90 -8.17 -2.12
N ILE A 13 -31.27 -8.99 -2.96
CA ILE A 13 -30.71 -8.59 -4.27
C ILE A 13 -31.77 -7.93 -5.17
N GLU A 14 -33.02 -8.41 -5.11
CA GLU A 14 -34.14 -7.94 -5.93
C GLU A 14 -34.51 -6.46 -5.73
N ASN A 15 -34.01 -5.82 -4.65
CA ASN A 15 -34.29 -4.42 -4.36
C ASN A 15 -33.33 -3.44 -5.07
N PHE A 16 -32.38 -3.95 -5.86
CA PHE A 16 -31.31 -3.17 -6.48
C PHE A 16 -31.27 -3.38 -7.99
N SER A 17 -30.74 -2.39 -8.69
CA SER A 17 -30.62 -2.38 -10.15
C SER A 17 -29.40 -3.18 -10.62
N ASN A 18 -28.28 -3.06 -9.89
CA ASN A 18 -27.00 -3.65 -10.27
C ASN A 18 -26.14 -4.06 -9.07
N LEU A 19 -24.96 -4.63 -9.35
CA LEU A 19 -24.00 -5.04 -8.32
C LEU A 19 -23.47 -3.85 -7.51
N GLU A 20 -23.23 -2.68 -8.13
CA GLU A 20 -22.69 -1.51 -7.43
C GLU A 20 -23.63 -1.05 -6.31
N GLU A 21 -24.93 -0.89 -6.60
CA GLU A 21 -25.93 -0.51 -5.60
C GLU A 21 -25.97 -1.51 -4.43
N ILE A 22 -25.81 -2.81 -4.71
CA ILE A 22 -25.74 -3.84 -3.68
C ILE A 22 -24.49 -3.65 -2.82
N LEU A 23 -23.32 -3.48 -3.44
CA LEU A 23 -22.05 -3.31 -2.71
C LEU A 23 -22.08 -2.05 -1.83
N VAL A 24 -22.53 -0.92 -2.38
CA VAL A 24 -22.72 0.32 -1.61
C VAL A 24 -23.64 0.07 -0.43
N LYS A 25 -24.78 -0.61 -0.64
CA LYS A 25 -25.72 -0.86 0.45
C LYS A 25 -25.17 -1.80 1.52
N VAL A 26 -24.43 -2.82 1.11
CA VAL A 26 -23.80 -3.77 2.05
C VAL A 26 -22.73 -3.05 2.86
N MET A 27 -21.96 -2.15 2.26
CA MET A 27 -20.95 -1.35 2.96
C MET A 27 -21.51 -0.37 4.00
N GLU A 28 -22.80 -0.01 3.91
CA GLU A 28 -23.50 0.77 4.96
C GLU A 28 -23.84 -0.06 6.21
N ASP A 29 -23.69 -1.38 6.18
CA ASP A 29 -23.97 -2.24 7.33
C ASP A 29 -22.99 -1.96 8.48
N GLU A 30 -23.51 -1.75 9.68
CA GLU A 30 -22.71 -1.53 10.89
C GLU A 30 -21.74 -2.69 11.18
N ALA A 31 -22.11 -3.91 10.78
CA ALA A 31 -21.24 -5.09 10.88
C ALA A 31 -19.93 -4.95 10.08
N LEU A 32 -19.92 -4.11 9.03
CA LEU A 32 -18.76 -3.84 8.20
C LEU A 32 -18.00 -2.56 8.58
N SER A 33 -18.45 -1.79 9.56
CA SER A 33 -17.89 -0.46 9.86
C SER A 33 -16.41 -0.46 10.28
N LYS A 34 -15.87 -1.61 10.68
CA LYS A 34 -14.45 -1.83 11.02
C LYS A 34 -13.82 -3.00 10.27
N ARG A 35 -14.43 -3.38 9.14
CA ARG A 35 -13.98 -4.49 8.31
C ARG A 35 -13.63 -3.96 6.93
N ILE A 36 -12.64 -4.57 6.31
CA ILE A 36 -12.19 -4.26 4.96
C ILE A 36 -12.60 -5.42 4.07
N VAL A 37 -13.34 -5.13 3.00
CA VAL A 37 -13.67 -6.11 1.97
C VAL A 37 -12.40 -6.40 1.18
N THR A 38 -11.95 -7.65 1.19
CA THR A 38 -10.76 -8.10 0.44
C THR A 38 -11.15 -8.76 -0.87
N ASP A 39 -12.30 -9.43 -0.91
CA ASP A 39 -12.78 -10.14 -2.08
C ASP A 39 -14.28 -10.00 -2.22
N VAL A 40 -14.71 -9.82 -3.47
CA VAL A 40 -16.11 -9.91 -3.88
C VAL A 40 -16.22 -11.14 -4.78
N ILE A 41 -17.12 -12.05 -4.45
CA ILE A 41 -17.38 -13.26 -5.22
C ILE A 41 -18.81 -13.20 -5.74
N VAL A 42 -18.99 -13.18 -7.05
CA VAL A 42 -20.30 -13.13 -7.72
C VAL A 42 -20.50 -14.46 -8.42
N ASN A 43 -21.59 -15.16 -8.10
CA ASN A 43 -21.90 -16.47 -8.69
C ASN A 43 -20.75 -17.49 -8.60
N ASP A 44 -20.05 -17.52 -7.46
CA ASP A 44 -18.89 -18.38 -7.17
C ASP A 44 -17.62 -18.05 -7.97
N GLU A 45 -17.60 -16.92 -8.68
CA GLU A 45 -16.42 -16.39 -9.37
C GLU A 45 -15.93 -15.10 -8.72
N ALA A 46 -14.60 -14.95 -8.61
CA ALA A 46 -14.00 -13.73 -8.07
C ALA A 46 -14.29 -12.56 -9.02
N PHE A 47 -14.91 -11.52 -8.48
CA PHE A 47 -15.17 -10.28 -9.18
C PHE A 47 -14.06 -9.28 -8.91
N SER A 48 -13.55 -8.67 -9.97
CA SER A 48 -12.59 -7.58 -9.92
C SER A 48 -12.91 -6.62 -11.06
N GLU A 49 -12.97 -5.34 -10.74
CA GLU A 49 -13.20 -4.31 -11.75
C GLU A 49 -11.99 -4.19 -12.69
N ILE A 50 -12.25 -4.29 -13.99
CA ILE A 50 -11.28 -4.08 -15.07
C ILE A 50 -11.32 -2.62 -15.54
N TYR A 51 -12.43 -1.92 -15.29
CA TYR A 51 -12.60 -0.48 -15.53
C TYR A 51 -13.53 0.13 -14.47
N PRO A 52 -13.44 1.45 -14.22
CA PRO A 52 -14.26 2.11 -13.20
C PRO A 52 -15.75 1.88 -13.41
N HIS A 53 -16.46 1.60 -12.31
CA HIS A 53 -17.91 1.39 -12.27
C HIS A 53 -18.40 0.19 -13.10
N GLN A 54 -17.53 -0.78 -13.42
CA GLN A 54 -17.94 -2.01 -14.10
C GLN A 54 -19.06 -2.75 -13.35
N ALA A 55 -19.12 -2.62 -12.02
CA ALA A 55 -20.20 -3.21 -11.22
C ALA A 55 -21.61 -2.68 -11.61
N GLU A 56 -21.73 -1.51 -12.26
CA GLU A 56 -23.01 -1.01 -12.77
C GLU A 56 -23.58 -1.88 -13.90
N ASP A 57 -22.71 -2.50 -14.69
CA ASP A 57 -23.09 -3.31 -15.85
C ASP A 57 -23.61 -4.71 -15.48
N PHE A 58 -23.44 -5.12 -14.22
CA PHE A 58 -23.96 -6.39 -13.71
C PHE A 58 -25.40 -6.22 -13.24
N GLU A 59 -26.35 -6.51 -14.13
CA GLU A 59 -27.78 -6.51 -13.81
C GLU A 59 -28.10 -7.55 -12.72
N THR A 60 -28.99 -7.21 -11.79
CA THR A 60 -29.33 -8.09 -10.65
C THR A 60 -30.00 -9.41 -11.04
N ASN A 61 -30.59 -9.49 -12.24
CA ASN A 61 -31.16 -10.72 -12.81
C ASN A 61 -30.09 -11.80 -13.11
N GLU A 62 -28.84 -11.40 -13.33
CA GLU A 62 -27.70 -12.30 -13.57
C GLU A 62 -27.05 -12.76 -12.25
N ILE A 63 -27.36 -12.09 -11.14
CA ILE A 63 -26.72 -12.31 -9.84
C ILE A 63 -27.57 -13.25 -8.97
N LYS A 64 -27.09 -14.49 -8.81
CA LYS A 64 -27.70 -15.48 -7.90
C LYS A 64 -27.14 -15.38 -6.49
N ARG A 65 -25.83 -15.17 -6.38
CA ARG A 65 -25.10 -15.14 -5.11
C ARG A 65 -24.03 -14.06 -5.14
N ILE A 66 -23.93 -13.31 -4.06
CA ILE A 66 -22.78 -12.45 -3.74
C ILE A 66 -22.21 -12.94 -2.42
N GLU A 67 -20.90 -13.13 -2.36
CA GLU A 67 -20.16 -13.40 -1.14
C GLU A 67 -19.04 -12.36 -0.98
N LEU A 68 -19.06 -11.68 0.16
CA LEU A 68 -18.00 -10.77 0.57
C LEU A 68 -17.09 -11.47 1.56
N LYS A 69 -15.80 -11.48 1.27
CA LYS A 69 -14.76 -11.83 2.25
C LYS A 69 -14.19 -10.56 2.83
N THR A 70 -14.10 -10.53 4.14
CA THR A 70 -13.62 -9.36 4.85
C THR A 70 -12.65 -9.75 5.95
N VAL A 71 -11.76 -8.83 6.27
CA VAL A 71 -10.85 -8.92 7.42
C VAL A 71 -11.08 -7.74 8.34
N SER A 72 -10.68 -7.85 9.61
CA SER A 72 -10.73 -6.67 10.48
C SER A 72 -9.72 -5.62 10.00
N GLN A 73 -10.02 -4.34 10.22
CA GLN A 73 -9.10 -3.26 9.90
C GLN A 73 -7.74 -3.44 10.59
N LEU A 74 -7.72 -4.03 11.79
CA LEU A 74 -6.51 -4.32 12.55
C LEU A 74 -5.71 -5.48 11.95
N ASP A 75 -6.39 -6.53 11.48
CA ASP A 75 -5.75 -7.65 10.78
C ASP A 75 -5.05 -7.15 9.52
N PHE A 76 -5.79 -6.41 8.69
CA PHE A 76 -5.27 -5.82 7.47
C PHE A 76 -4.10 -4.87 7.70
N ALA A 77 -4.18 -4.00 8.71
CA ALA A 77 -3.09 -3.08 9.02
C ALA A 77 -1.78 -3.80 9.40
N GLY A 78 -1.88 -4.90 10.15
CA GLY A 78 -0.69 -5.69 10.51
C GLY A 78 -0.13 -6.46 9.32
N ASP A 79 -0.98 -6.96 8.42
CA ASP A 79 -0.54 -7.59 7.17
C ASP A 79 0.20 -6.58 6.28
N VAL A 80 -0.38 -5.38 6.08
CA VAL A 80 0.27 -4.29 5.34
C VAL A 80 1.60 -3.92 5.98
N THR A 81 1.66 -3.77 7.31
CA THR A 81 2.90 -3.44 8.01
C THR A 81 3.97 -4.51 7.81
N THR A 82 3.58 -5.79 7.76
CA THR A 82 4.48 -6.91 7.47
C THR A 82 5.02 -6.84 6.04
N GLU A 83 4.18 -6.51 5.06
CA GLU A 83 4.61 -6.34 3.66
C GLU A 83 5.55 -5.13 3.47
N LEU A 84 5.38 -4.05 4.26
CA LEU A 84 6.25 -2.87 4.19
C LEU A 84 7.73 -3.19 4.49
N PHE A 85 8.04 -4.18 5.33
CA PHE A 85 9.42 -4.64 5.53
C PHE A 85 10.05 -5.19 4.25
N LYS A 86 9.25 -5.86 3.41
CA LYS A 86 9.73 -6.35 2.10
C LYS A 86 9.97 -5.19 1.14
N ILE A 87 9.13 -4.15 1.19
CA ILE A 87 9.33 -2.93 0.39
C ILE A 87 10.66 -2.26 0.72
N ILE A 88 11.05 -2.19 2.00
CA ILE A 88 12.39 -1.69 2.38
C ILE A 88 13.48 -2.51 1.67
N SER A 89 13.40 -3.84 1.69
CA SER A 89 14.38 -4.70 1.02
C SER A 89 14.43 -4.49 -0.51
N ILE A 90 13.28 -4.24 -1.14
CA ILE A 90 13.19 -3.90 -2.56
C ILE A 90 13.85 -2.54 -2.83
N LEU A 91 13.59 -1.52 -2.01
CA LEU A 91 14.21 -0.20 -2.16
C LEU A 91 15.74 -0.27 -2.04
N GLN A 92 16.26 -1.04 -1.07
CA GLN A 92 17.70 -1.22 -0.88
C GLN A 92 18.35 -1.96 -2.05
N SER A 93 17.77 -3.07 -2.48
CA SER A 93 18.31 -3.84 -3.60
C SER A 93 18.23 -3.04 -4.91
N GLY A 94 17.16 -2.28 -5.10
CA GLY A 94 16.99 -1.34 -6.21
C GLY A 94 18.05 -0.25 -6.21
N SER A 95 18.29 0.44 -5.08
CA SER A 95 19.28 1.52 -5.02
C SER A 95 20.71 1.02 -5.26
N ILE A 96 21.08 -0.14 -4.72
CA ILE A 96 22.38 -0.77 -4.98
C ILE A 96 22.54 -1.11 -6.47
N LYS A 97 21.49 -1.67 -7.09
CA LYS A 97 21.52 -2.02 -8.51
C LYS A 97 21.69 -0.78 -9.39
N ILE A 98 20.94 0.28 -9.12
CA ILE A 98 21.05 1.56 -9.82
C ILE A 98 22.47 2.13 -9.69
N ALA A 99 23.02 2.17 -8.47
CA ALA A 99 24.39 2.64 -8.23
C ALA A 99 25.43 1.84 -9.04
N GLN A 100 25.28 0.50 -9.11
CA GLN A 100 26.15 -0.34 -9.93
C GLN A 100 26.04 -0.05 -11.42
N ASP A 101 24.82 0.17 -11.93
CA ASP A 101 24.59 0.47 -13.35
C ASP A 101 25.14 1.86 -13.73
N LEU A 102 25.00 2.86 -12.86
CA LEU A 102 25.62 4.18 -13.04
C LEU A 102 27.15 4.08 -13.13
N ARG A 103 27.80 3.31 -12.24
CA ARG A 103 29.26 3.09 -12.30
C ARG A 103 29.70 2.29 -13.53
N ALA A 104 28.82 1.44 -14.05
CA ALA A 104 29.04 0.72 -15.30
C ALA A 104 28.72 1.56 -16.56
N ALA A 105 28.41 2.86 -16.39
CA ALA A 105 28.00 3.79 -17.44
C ALA A 105 26.73 3.36 -18.21
N LYS A 106 25.83 2.63 -17.54
CA LYS A 106 24.52 2.21 -18.04
C LYS A 106 23.43 3.19 -17.63
N ASN A 107 23.62 4.46 -17.98
CA ASN A 107 22.83 5.55 -17.43
C ASN A 107 21.35 5.46 -17.81
N ASP A 108 21.02 5.09 -19.05
CA ASP A 108 19.63 4.99 -19.51
C ASP A 108 18.83 3.93 -18.73
N GLU A 109 19.43 2.75 -18.49
CA GLU A 109 18.83 1.68 -17.69
C GLU A 109 18.64 2.14 -16.22
N ALA A 110 19.67 2.79 -15.66
CA ALA A 110 19.64 3.30 -14.30
C ALA A 110 18.56 4.39 -14.10
N LEU A 111 18.40 5.30 -15.05
CA LEU A 111 17.40 6.38 -14.98
C LEU A 111 15.97 5.84 -15.00
N LEU A 112 15.68 4.81 -15.79
CA LEU A 112 14.38 4.14 -15.76
C LEU A 112 14.11 3.52 -14.38
N MET A 113 15.10 2.81 -13.83
CA MET A 113 14.97 2.21 -12.50
C MET A 113 14.84 3.24 -11.38
N ILE A 114 15.42 4.43 -11.52
CA ILE A 114 15.26 5.54 -10.56
C ILE A 114 13.81 6.01 -10.50
N GLN A 115 13.11 6.09 -11.64
CA GLN A 115 11.70 6.49 -11.65
C GLN A 115 10.83 5.49 -10.87
N ASP A 116 11.09 4.20 -11.05
CA ASP A 116 10.44 3.14 -10.29
C ASP A 116 10.79 3.26 -8.80
N LEU A 117 12.07 3.50 -8.46
CA LEU A 117 12.52 3.69 -7.09
C LEU A 117 11.79 4.84 -6.40
N PHE A 118 11.65 5.99 -7.06
CA PHE A 118 10.92 7.15 -6.52
C PHE A 118 9.42 6.86 -6.35
N THR A 119 8.82 6.14 -7.30
CA THR A 119 7.41 5.73 -7.21
C THR A 119 7.17 4.81 -6.02
N VAL A 120 7.98 3.76 -5.87
CA VAL A 120 7.88 2.81 -4.75
C VAL A 120 8.12 3.53 -3.42
N THR A 121 9.10 4.43 -3.39
CA THR A 121 9.40 5.27 -2.22
C THR A 121 8.20 6.13 -1.81
N SER A 122 7.58 6.84 -2.75
CA SER A 122 6.43 7.69 -2.47
C SER A 122 5.25 6.88 -1.94
N ASN A 123 4.96 5.74 -2.57
CA ASN A 123 3.92 4.82 -2.13
C ASN A 123 4.18 4.30 -0.71
N PHE A 124 5.42 3.93 -0.42
CA PHE A 124 5.85 3.49 0.91
C PHE A 124 5.61 4.56 1.98
N LEU A 125 6.04 5.80 1.74
CA LEU A 125 5.84 6.91 2.68
C LEU A 125 4.35 7.21 2.90
N ASN A 126 3.54 7.17 1.83
CA ASN A 126 2.09 7.38 1.92
C ASN A 126 1.41 6.29 2.75
N MET A 127 1.77 5.02 2.56
CA MET A 127 1.22 3.90 3.34
C MET A 127 1.55 4.04 4.82
N ILE A 128 2.79 4.42 5.16
CA ILE A 128 3.17 4.65 6.56
C ILE A 128 2.40 5.84 7.14
N ALA A 129 2.22 6.92 6.38
CA ALA A 129 1.47 8.09 6.83
C ALA A 129 0.02 7.71 7.20
N VAL A 130 -0.66 6.92 6.35
CA VAL A 130 -2.03 6.43 6.60
C VAL A 130 -2.08 5.54 7.85
N LEU A 131 -1.16 4.59 7.99
CA LEU A 131 -1.11 3.74 9.18
C LEU A 131 -0.85 4.56 10.45
N ARG A 132 0.07 5.53 10.39
CA ARG A 132 0.37 6.42 11.51
C ARG A 132 -0.84 7.25 11.94
N GLU A 133 -1.59 7.80 11.00
CA GLU A 133 -2.81 8.56 11.28
C GLU A 133 -3.85 7.69 11.98
N GLN A 134 -4.06 6.47 11.48
CA GLN A 134 -5.07 5.56 12.00
C GLN A 134 -4.76 5.06 13.41
N PHE A 135 -3.49 4.78 13.72
CA PHE A 135 -3.08 4.20 15.00
C PHE A 135 -2.64 5.24 16.05
N GLN A 136 -2.79 6.53 15.75
CA GLN A 136 -2.46 7.65 16.64
C GLN A 136 -1.15 7.43 17.40
N THR A 137 -0.09 7.05 16.69
CA THR A 137 1.23 6.83 17.28
C THR A 137 1.86 8.16 17.66
N ALA A 138 1.30 8.78 18.71
CA ALA A 138 1.85 9.93 19.38
C ALA A 138 3.21 9.51 19.96
N HIS A 139 4.26 10.24 19.60
CA HIS A 139 5.66 10.09 20.03
C HIS A 139 6.60 9.22 19.20
N ILE A 140 6.41 9.13 17.89
CA ILE A 140 7.52 8.77 17.00
C ILE A 140 8.23 10.07 16.56
N GLU A 141 8.98 10.73 17.46
CA GLU A 141 9.89 11.83 17.07
C GLU A 141 10.83 11.39 15.93
N SER A 142 11.19 10.11 15.95
CA SER A 142 11.91 9.43 14.88
C SER A 142 11.19 9.53 13.53
N PHE A 143 9.85 9.52 13.44
CA PHE A 143 9.13 9.51 12.15
C PHE A 143 9.37 10.80 11.38
N SER A 144 9.16 11.95 12.03
CA SER A 144 9.42 13.26 11.42
C SER A 144 10.89 13.42 11.04
N THR A 145 11.79 12.94 11.91
CA THR A 145 13.23 12.97 11.68
C THR A 145 13.63 12.13 10.46
N PHE A 146 13.12 10.90 10.36
CA PHE A 146 13.41 10.01 9.24
C PHE A 146 12.76 10.48 7.94
N THR A 147 11.54 11.03 7.99
CA THR A 147 10.88 11.66 6.84
C THR A 147 11.69 12.83 6.30
N ASN A 148 12.19 13.70 7.18
CA ASN A 148 13.03 14.83 6.80
C ASN A 148 14.37 14.38 6.19
N LYS A 149 15.03 13.38 6.81
CA LYS A 149 16.25 12.78 6.24
C LYS A 149 16.00 12.18 4.86
N PHE A 150 14.89 11.47 4.70
CA PHE A 150 14.50 10.88 3.43
C PHE A 150 14.29 11.95 2.36
N THR A 151 13.57 13.02 2.71
CA THR A 151 13.28 14.14 1.81
C THR A 151 14.58 14.83 1.38
N SER A 152 15.50 15.10 2.31
CA SER A 152 16.82 15.67 2.01
C SER A 152 17.59 14.82 1.00
N VAL A 153 17.67 13.51 1.21
CA VAL A 153 18.36 12.61 0.28
C VAL A 153 17.69 12.61 -1.09
N LEU A 154 16.36 12.63 -1.17
CA LEU A 154 15.66 12.71 -2.45
C LEU A 154 15.95 14.01 -3.20
N GLU A 155 16.01 15.14 -2.49
CA GLU A 155 16.39 16.44 -3.07
C GLU A 155 17.81 16.41 -3.65
N GLU A 156 18.77 15.84 -2.91
CA GLU A 156 20.15 15.67 -3.37
C GLU A 156 20.26 14.72 -4.57
N LEU A 157 19.48 13.64 -4.58
CA LEU A 157 19.41 12.73 -5.74
C LEU A 157 18.86 13.43 -6.98
N ILE A 158 17.82 14.26 -6.83
CA ILE A 158 17.25 15.05 -7.94
C ILE A 158 18.29 16.04 -8.47
N GLU A 159 18.98 16.78 -7.58
CA GLU A 159 20.03 17.72 -7.98
C GLU A 159 21.18 17.01 -8.72
N ALA A 160 21.59 15.82 -8.26
CA ALA A 160 22.62 15.04 -8.94
C ALA A 160 22.17 14.57 -10.33
N ILE A 161 20.90 14.20 -10.50
CA ILE A 161 20.31 13.85 -11.81
C ILE A 161 20.29 15.08 -12.73
N GLU A 162 19.84 16.24 -12.24
CA GLU A 162 19.76 17.48 -13.03
C GLU A 162 21.14 17.96 -13.52
N ASN A 163 22.18 17.75 -12.71
CA ASN A 163 23.56 18.08 -13.04
C ASN A 163 24.30 16.98 -13.83
N GLU A 164 23.65 15.84 -14.10
CA GLU A 164 24.25 14.66 -14.72
C GLU A 164 25.49 14.13 -13.96
N ASP A 165 25.54 14.31 -12.63
CA ASP A 165 26.63 13.82 -11.79
C ASP A 165 26.37 12.36 -11.37
N TRP A 166 26.68 11.44 -12.28
CA TRP A 166 26.43 10.01 -12.10
C TRP A 166 27.26 9.36 -10.99
N ILE A 167 28.42 9.94 -10.66
CA ILE A 167 29.27 9.44 -9.57
C ILE A 167 28.63 9.82 -8.24
N LEU A 168 28.27 11.09 -8.06
CA LEU A 168 27.57 11.55 -6.87
C LEU A 168 26.23 10.83 -6.70
N LEU A 169 25.44 10.70 -7.77
CA LEU A 169 24.17 9.99 -7.73
C LEU A 169 24.32 8.54 -7.25
N SER A 170 25.35 7.84 -7.75
CA SER A 170 25.67 6.49 -7.29
C SER A 170 26.04 6.45 -5.81
N ASP A 171 26.82 7.42 -5.34
CA ASP A 171 27.29 7.46 -3.95
C ASP A 171 26.15 7.81 -2.98
N LEU A 172 25.27 8.75 -3.35
CA LEU A 172 24.05 9.07 -2.60
C LEU A 172 23.14 7.83 -2.46
N LEU A 173 22.95 7.06 -3.53
CA LEU A 173 22.12 5.86 -3.49
C LEU A 173 22.67 4.76 -2.57
N GLU A 174 23.99 4.59 -2.54
CA GLU A 174 24.65 3.53 -1.77
C GLU A 174 24.87 3.92 -0.30
N TYR A 175 25.32 5.14 -0.06
CA TYR A 175 25.81 5.58 1.25
C TYR A 175 24.83 6.47 2.02
N GLU A 176 23.78 6.99 1.37
CA GLU A 176 22.79 7.85 2.04
C GLU A 176 21.39 7.25 1.99
N PHE A 177 20.87 7.00 0.79
CA PHE A 177 19.52 6.48 0.58
C PHE A 177 19.33 5.10 1.21
N ASN A 178 20.26 4.16 0.96
CA ASN A 178 20.17 2.81 1.50
C ASN A 178 20.22 2.78 3.04
N PRO A 179 21.13 3.48 3.74
CA PRO A 179 21.07 3.62 5.20
C PRO A 179 19.76 4.24 5.72
N VAL A 180 19.21 5.23 5.02
CA VAL A 180 17.92 5.82 5.39
C VAL A 180 16.79 4.78 5.26
N CYS A 181 16.80 3.93 4.22
CA CYS A 181 15.84 2.82 4.08
C CYS A 181 15.90 1.85 5.28
N VAL A 182 17.10 1.49 5.73
CA VAL A 182 17.28 0.62 6.92
C VAL A 182 16.67 1.25 8.17
N GLY A 183 16.79 2.57 8.31
CA GLY A 183 16.24 3.31 9.44
C GLY A 183 14.73 3.16 9.62
N TRP A 184 14.00 2.90 8.54
CA TRP A 184 12.55 2.67 8.58
C TRP A 184 12.15 1.35 9.23
N ASN A 185 13.04 0.36 9.31
CA ASN A 185 12.73 -0.91 9.98
C ASN A 185 12.30 -0.69 11.44
N GLN A 186 12.97 0.21 12.16
CA GLN A 186 12.62 0.51 13.55
C GLN A 186 11.23 1.16 13.66
N ILE A 187 10.89 2.04 12.72
CA ILE A 187 9.57 2.68 12.67
C ILE A 187 8.48 1.64 12.40
N LEU A 188 8.71 0.72 11.45
CA LEU A 188 7.78 -0.37 11.16
C LEU A 188 7.63 -1.34 12.33
N GLU A 189 8.71 -1.64 13.07
CA GLU A 189 8.64 -2.45 14.29
C GLU A 189 7.78 -1.78 15.36
N ASP A 190 7.95 -0.48 15.57
CA ASP A 190 7.18 0.26 16.56
C ASP A 190 5.70 0.36 16.16
N LEU A 191 5.44 0.62 14.87
CA LEU A 191 4.09 0.61 14.32
C LEU A 191 3.42 -0.77 14.45
N SER A 192 4.17 -1.84 14.15
CA SER A 192 3.70 -3.22 14.29
C SER A 192 3.31 -3.53 15.74
N LYS A 193 4.13 -3.11 16.73
CA LYS A 193 3.80 -3.27 18.16
C LYS A 193 2.53 -2.52 18.55
N GLU A 194 2.33 -1.30 18.05
CA GLU A 194 1.13 -0.51 18.35
C GLU A 194 -0.14 -1.12 17.74
N ILE A 195 -0.04 -1.66 16.51
CA ILE A 195 -1.13 -2.40 15.88
C ILE A 195 -1.46 -3.67 16.68
N GLU A 196 -0.45 -4.42 17.12
CA GLU A 196 -0.65 -5.60 17.96
C GLU A 196 -1.31 -5.25 19.31
N LYS A 197 -0.87 -4.17 19.97
CA LYS A 197 -1.55 -3.68 21.19
C LYS A 197 -3.00 -3.29 20.95
N ALA A 198 -3.31 -2.74 19.77
CA ALA A 198 -4.68 -2.40 19.41
C ALA A 198 -5.55 -3.63 19.13
N ARG A 199 -4.95 -4.80 18.83
CA ARG A 199 -5.64 -6.09 18.66
C ARG A 199 -6.07 -6.73 20.00
N GLY A 200 -5.34 -6.52 21.09
CA GLY A 200 -5.70 -7.04 22.43
C GLY A 200 -4.57 -7.03 23.45
#